data_AF-A0A2V9PC71-F1
#
_entry.id   AF-A0A2V9PC71-F1
#
_cell.length_a   1.000
_cell.length_b   1.000
_cell.length_c   1.000
_cell.angle_alpha   90.00
_cell.angle_beta   90.00
_cell.angle_gamma   90.00
#
_symmetry.space_group_name_H-M   'P 1'
#
loop_
_entity.id
_entity.type
_entity.pdbx_description
1 polymer ?
#
loop_
_entity_poly.entity_id
_entity_poly.type
_entity_poly.pdbx_seq_one_letter_code
_entity_poly.pdbx_strand_id
1 'polypeptide(L)' 'MHTHTNDVWIVGIKGAYLYKDDAGEKCVGPGEFLRVPGGHKHWSGGDKKEGAVFYEEASGKFDLIPTK' A
#
# COMPACT_ATOMS: atom_id res chain seq x y z
N MET A 1 0.17 6.60 9.58
CA MET A 1 -0.23 7.33 8.36
C MET A 1 1.02 7.91 7.73
N HIS A 2 1.15 7.79 6.41
CA HIS A 2 2.30 8.27 5.64
C HIS A 2 1.87 8.61 4.21
N THR A 3 2.79 9.23 3.47
CA THR A 3 2.71 9.46 2.03
C THR A 3 3.96 8.94 1.34
N HIS A 4 3.87 8.78 0.02
CA HIS A 4 5.02 8.58 -0.87
C HIS A 4 5.18 9.80 -1.77
N THR A 5 6.40 10.12 -2.20
CA THR A 5 6.62 11.20 -3.19
C THR A 5 6.06 10.81 -4.56
N ASN A 6 6.26 9.55 -4.95
CA ASN A 6 5.84 9.03 -6.24
C ASN A 6 4.62 8.12 -6.10
N ASP A 7 3.94 7.88 -7.21
CA ASP A 7 2.93 6.82 -7.29
C ASP A 7 3.55 5.46 -6.97
N VAL A 8 2.78 4.66 -6.25
CA VAL A 8 3.14 3.30 -5.87
C VAL A 8 2.07 2.33 -6.38
N TRP A 9 2.50 1.28 -7.05
CA TRP A 9 1.68 0.14 -7.46
C TRP A 9 1.96 -1.04 -6.55
N ILE A 10 0.89 -1.66 -6.06
CA ILE A 10 0.94 -2.80 -5.15
C ILE A 10 0.20 -3.95 -5.80
N VAL A 11 0.84 -5.10 -5.89
CA VAL A 11 0.23 -6.34 -6.37
C VAL A 11 0.35 -7.40 -5.27
N GLY A 12 -0.78 -7.91 -4.80
CA GLY A 12 -0.81 -8.97 -3.81
C GLY A 12 -0.36 -10.30 -4.41
N ILE A 13 0.57 -10.99 -3.74
CA ILE A 13 1.09 -12.31 -4.17
C ILE A 13 0.61 -13.42 -3.23
N LYS A 14 0.65 -13.18 -1.91
CA LYS A 14 0.19 -14.13 -0.88
C LYS A 14 -0.25 -13.37 0.37
N GLY A 15 -1.24 -13.90 1.08
CA GLY A 15 -1.85 -13.18 2.21
C GLY A 15 -2.61 -11.95 1.71
N ALA A 16 -2.66 -10.89 2.50
CA ALA A 16 -3.32 -9.65 2.10
C ALA A 16 -2.61 -8.39 2.55
N TYR A 17 -2.41 -7.46 1.61
CA TYR A 17 -2.00 -6.10 1.91
C TYR A 17 -3.23 -5.28 2.30
N LEU A 18 -3.20 -4.68 3.48
CA LEU A 18 -4.26 -3.85 4.02
C LEU A 18 -3.91 -2.39 3.77
N TYR A 19 -4.87 -1.65 3.25
CA TYR A 19 -4.78 -0.22 2.98
C TYR A 19 -5.93 0.51 3.66
N LYS A 20 -5.64 1.70 4.18
CA LYS A 20 -6.66 2.59 4.74
C LYS A 20 -6.37 4.05 4.43
N ASP A 21 -7.37 4.77 3.93
CA ASP A 21 -7.38 6.22 3.83
C ASP A 21 -8.70 6.79 4.37
N ASP A 22 -8.93 8.08 4.13
CA ASP A 22 -10.13 8.78 4.58
C ASP A 22 -11.41 8.30 3.87
N ALA A 23 -11.30 7.64 2.73
CA ALA A 23 -12.44 7.06 2.00
C ALA A 23 -12.79 5.65 2.47
N GLY A 24 -11.88 4.97 3.18
CA GLY A 24 -12.14 3.70 3.83
C GLY A 24 -10.98 2.72 3.78
N GLU A 25 -11.31 1.44 3.91
CA GLU A 25 -10.36 0.34 3.97
C GLU A 25 -10.41 -0.50 2.68
N LYS A 26 -9.26 -0.99 2.24
CA LYS A 26 -9.13 -1.93 1.13
C LYS A 26 -8.25 -3.09 1.55
N CYS A 27 -8.63 -4.28 1.11
CA CYS A 27 -7.86 -5.51 1.25
C CYS A 27 -7.39 -5.90 -0.15
N VAL A 28 -6.09 -6.08 -0.35
CA VAL A 28 -5.48 -6.45 -1.63
C VAL A 28 -4.90 -7.85 -1.47
N GLY A 29 -5.65 -8.84 -1.92
CA GLY A 29 -5.31 -10.26 -1.89
C GLY A 29 -4.49 -10.72 -3.11
N PRO A 30 -4.26 -12.04 -3.24
CA PRO A 30 -3.47 -12.59 -4.33
C PRO A 30 -4.07 -12.29 -5.72
N GLY A 31 -3.28 -11.67 -6.59
CA GLY A 31 -3.68 -11.27 -7.94
C GLY A 31 -4.43 -9.94 -8.02
N GLU A 32 -4.78 -9.34 -6.88
CA GLU A 32 -5.37 -8.00 -6.83
C GLU A 32 -4.29 -6.93 -6.82
N PHE A 33 -4.65 -5.72 -7.22
CA PHE A 33 -3.72 -4.60 -7.25
C PHE A 33 -4.36 -3.29 -6.76
N LEU A 34 -3.52 -2.39 -6.27
CA LEU A 34 -3.87 -1.05 -5.85
C LEU A 34 -2.83 -0.05 -6.36
N ARG A 35 -3.29 1.10 -6.84
CA ARG A 35 -2.44 2.28 -7.03
C ARG A 35 -2.64 3.25 -5.87
N VAL A 36 -1.54 3.65 -5.25
CA VAL A 36 -1.49 4.75 -4.28
C VAL A 36 -0.86 5.96 -4.98
N PRO A 37 -1.61 7.04 -5.24
CA PRO A 37 -1.05 8.24 -5.83
C PRO A 37 0.01 8.91 -4.93
N GLY A 38 1.01 9.54 -5.53
CA GLY A 38 1.99 10.36 -4.82
C GLY A 38 1.30 11.47 -4.00
N GLY A 39 1.80 11.72 -2.79
CA GLY A 39 1.22 12.67 -1.84
C GLY A 39 -0.06 12.18 -1.14
N HIS A 40 -0.56 10.98 -1.45
CA HIS A 40 -1.80 10.46 -0.87
C HIS A 40 -1.58 9.88 0.53
N LYS A 41 -2.19 10.50 1.54
CA LYS A 41 -2.06 10.10 2.95
C LYS A 41 -2.83 8.82 3.19
N HIS A 42 -2.13 7.78 3.62
CA HIS A 42 -2.74 6.49 3.92
C HIS A 42 -1.99 5.74 5.02
N TRP A 43 -2.59 4.68 5.50
CA TRP A 43 -1.97 3.66 6.32
C TRP A 43 -1.93 2.36 5.53
N SER A 44 -0.89 1.57 5.77
CA SER A 44 -0.78 0.23 5.23
C SER A 44 -0.18 -0.75 6.22
N GLY A 45 -0.46 -2.03 5.99
CA GLY A 45 0.06 -3.16 6.77
C GLY A 45 -0.30 -4.50 6.15
N GLY A 46 0.18 -5.59 6.74
CA GLY A 46 -0.23 -6.94 6.35
C GLY A 46 -1.40 -7.46 7.19
N ASP A 47 -2.10 -8.48 6.67
CA ASP A 47 -3.05 -9.25 7.47
C ASP A 47 -2.41 -9.75 8.78
N LYS A 48 -3.17 -9.72 9.87
CA LYS A 48 -2.65 -10.04 11.22
C LYS A 48 -2.30 -11.51 11.40
N LYS A 49 -2.93 -12.43 10.66
CA LYS A 49 -2.73 -13.87 10.79
C LYS A 49 -1.74 -14.38 9.75
N GLU A 50 -1.92 -13.99 8.50
CA GLU A 50 -1.18 -14.55 7.37
C GLU A 50 -0.06 -13.64 6.86
N GLY A 51 -0.04 -12.37 7.28
CA GLY A 51 0.87 -11.37 6.73
C GLY A 51 0.55 -11.01 5.28
N ALA A 52 1.55 -10.47 4.58
CA ALA A 52 1.45 -10.15 3.16
C ALA A 52 2.80 -10.38 2.47
N VAL A 53 2.78 -11.06 1.34
CA VAL A 53 3.82 -10.99 0.32
C VAL A 53 3.21 -10.24 -0.86
N PHE A 54 3.84 -9.16 -1.27
CA PHE A 54 3.39 -8.31 -2.36
C PHE A 54 4.59 -7.82 -3.15
N TYR A 55 4.34 -7.46 -4.40
CA TYR A 55 5.27 -6.70 -5.23
C TYR A 55 4.88 -5.24 -5.18
N GLU A 56 5.88 -4.38 -5.01
CA GLU A 56 5.72 -2.93 -4.95
C GLU A 56 6.62 -2.29 -6.00
N GLU A 57 6.04 -1.43 -6.83
CA GLU A 57 6.72 -0.72 -7.90
C GLU A 57 6.39 0.76 -7.85
N ALA A 58 7.40 1.59 -8.12
CA ALA A 58 7.24 3.03 -8.22
C ALA A 58 8.08 3.53 -9.40
N SER A 59 7.58 4.57 -10.06
CA SER A 59 8.26 5.21 -11.20
C SER A 59 9.57 5.92 -10.83
N GLY A 60 9.89 5.98 -9.55
CA GLY A 60 11.08 6.65 -9.01
C GLY A 60 11.53 6.03 -7.69
N LYS A 61 12.42 6.74 -6.98
CA LYS A 61 12.94 6.26 -5.69
C LYS A 61 11.79 6.09 -4.69
N PHE A 62 11.75 4.93 -4.04
CA PHE A 62 10.85 4.67 -2.92
C PHE A 62 11.21 5.51 -1.70
N ASP A 63 10.19 6.05 -1.04
CA ASP A 63 10.29 6.71 0.25
C ASP A 63 9.05 6.43 1.11
N LEU A 64 9.15 6.69 2.40
CA LEU A 64 8.02 6.66 3.33
C LEU A 64 8.10 7.93 4.17
N ILE A 65 7.14 8.82 3.98
CA ILE A 65 7.13 10.13 4.64
C ILE A 65 6.04 10.10 5.72
N PRO A 66 6.41 10.06 7.01
CA PRO A 66 5.43 10.10 8.08
C PRO A 66 4.60 11.39 8.02
N THR A 67 3.27 11.25 8.09
CA THR A 67 2.39 12.41 8.26
C THR A 67 2.12 12.65 9.73
N LYS A 68 2.13 13.91 10.15
CA LYS A 68 1.57 14.31 11.46
C LYS A 68 0.07 14.03 11.53
#